data_AF-A0A5D0QLQ8-F1
#
_entry.id   AF-A0A5D0QLQ8-F1
#
_cell.length_a   1.000
_cell.length_b   1.000
_cell.length_c   1.000
_cell.angle_alpha   90.00
_cell.angle_beta   90.00
_cell.angle_gamma   90.00
#
_symmetry.space_group_name_H-M   'P 1'
#
loop_
_entity.id
_entity.type
_entity.pdbx_description
1 polymer ?
#
loop_
_entity_poly.entity_id
_entity_poly.type
_entity_poly.pdbx_seq_one_letter_code
_entity_poly.pdbx_strand_id
1 'polypeptide(L)' 'MLYITTDASDFYHRDQECPAFQRGRNASAPNNYESHPIREVSEEETAKMRPCTTCLGET' A
#
# COMPACT_ATOMS: atom_id res chain seq x y z
N MET A 1 2.17 11.28 10.70
CA MET A 1 2.33 10.88 9.28
C MET A 1 1.17 9.98 8.94
N LEU A 2 0.54 10.17 7.78
CA LEU A 2 -0.56 9.29 7.34
C LEU A 2 0.04 8.28 6.37
N TYR A 3 -0.14 6.98 6.65
CA TYR A 3 0.24 5.91 5.74
C TYR A 3 -0.93 5.58 4.81
N ILE A 4 -0.67 4.91 3.70
CA ILE A 4 -1.71 4.48 2.77
C ILE A 4 -1.68 2.97 2.56
N THR A 5 -2.82 2.40 2.21
CA THR A 5 -2.93 1.02 1.71
C THR A 5 -4.04 0.95 0.67
N THR A 6 -4.20 -0.20 0.02
CA THR A 6 -5.43 -0.57 -0.68
C THR A 6 -6.25 -1.57 0.13
N ASP A 7 -7.55 -1.65 -0.13
CA ASP A 7 -8.46 -2.57 0.57
C ASP A 7 -8.01 -4.05 0.49
N ALA A 8 -7.32 -4.44 -0.58
CA ALA A 8 -6.80 -5.78 -0.79
C ALA A 8 -5.33 -5.99 -0.38
N SER A 9 -4.67 -4.97 0.19
CA SER A 9 -3.25 -5.05 0.55
C SER A 9 -3.06 -5.17 2.05
N ASP A 10 -2.37 -6.23 2.49
CA ASP A 10 -1.86 -6.37 3.86
C ASP A 10 -0.65 -5.44 4.14
N PHE A 11 -0.11 -4.80 3.09
CA PHE A 11 1.01 -3.89 3.20
C PHE A 11 0.57 -2.43 3.23
N TYR A 12 1.10 -1.65 4.17
CA TYR A 12 0.97 -0.20 4.17
C TYR A 12 2.22 0.48 3.61
N HIS A 13 2.04 1.65 3.02
CA HIS A 13 3.05 2.43 2.32
C HIS A 13 3.07 3.86 2.85
N ARG A 14 4.20 4.54 2.68
CA ARG A 14 4.33 5.97 3.03
C ARG A 14 3.40 6.85 2.21
N ASP A 15 3.33 6.61 0.90
CA ASP A 15 2.63 7.43 -0.07
C ASP A 15 2.45 6.65 -1.40
N GLN A 16 1.72 7.25 -2.35
CA GLN A 16 1.41 6.65 -3.66
C GLN A 16 2.60 6.62 -4.62
N GLU A 17 3.70 7.29 -4.29
CA GLU A 17 4.93 7.34 -5.10
C GLU A 17 5.82 6.11 -4.84
N CYS A 18 5.50 5.29 -3.84
CA CYS A 18 6.21 4.04 -3.59
C CYS A 18 6.21 3.13 -4.85
N PRO A 19 7.38 2.71 -5.36
CA PRO A 19 7.45 1.89 -6.56
C PRO A 19 6.83 0.51 -6.36
N ALA A 20 6.87 -0.06 -5.15
CA ALA A 20 6.18 -1.31 -4.85
C ALA A 20 4.65 -1.13 -4.89
N PHE A 21 4.13 0.00 -4.40
CA PHE A 21 2.71 0.34 -4.46
C PHE A 21 2.22 0.46 -5.90
N GLN A 22 2.93 1.23 -6.73
CA GLN A 22 2.61 1.40 -8.14
C GLN A 22 2.69 0.09 -8.92
N ARG A 23 3.67 -0.77 -8.62
CA ARG A 23 3.75 -2.11 -9.23
C ARG A 23 2.54 -2.98 -8.90
N GLY A 24 2.09 -2.99 -7.64
CA GLY A 24 0.87 -3.71 -7.23
C GLY A 24 -0.36 -3.20 -7.97
N ARG A 25 -0.53 -1.87 -8.02
CA ARG A 25 -1.59 -1.18 -8.78
C ARG A 25 -1.61 -1.55 -10.26
N ASN A 26 -0.46 -1.48 -10.92
CA ASN A 26 -0.33 -1.77 -12.35
C ASN A 26 -0.50 -3.27 -12.68
N ALA A 27 -0.16 -4.16 -11.74
CA ALA A 27 -0.38 -5.61 -11.90
C ALA A 27 -1.87 -5.99 -11.90
N SER A 28 -2.74 -5.20 -11.28
CA SER A 28 -4.20 -5.43 -11.27
C SER A 28 -4.90 -4.91 -12.55
N ALA A 29 -4.32 -3.93 -13.24
CA ALA A 29 -4.88 -3.34 -14.46
C ALA A 29 -5.16 -4.30 -15.64
N PRO A 30 -4.29 -5.28 -15.99
CA PRO A 30 -4.50 -6.14 -17.16
C PRO A 30 -5.60 -7.20 -17.00
N ASN A 31 -6.11 -7.44 -15.79
CA ASN A 31 -7.09 -8.50 -15.52
C ASN A 31 -8.52 -8.00 -15.28
N ASN A 32 -8.82 -6.72 -15.55
CA ASN A 32 -10.14 -6.12 -15.31
C ASN A 32 -10.62 -6.20 -13.85
N TYR A 33 -9.72 -6.50 -12.89
CA TYR A 33 -10.00 -6.35 -11.47
C TYR A 33 -10.05 -4.87 -11.18
N GLU A 34 -11.20 -4.39 -10.69
CA GLU A 34 -11.35 -3.02 -10.22
C GLU A 34 -10.20 -2.71 -9.26
N SER A 35 -9.44 -1.65 -9.54
CA SER A 35 -8.33 -1.25 -8.67
C SER A 35 -8.90 -0.92 -7.31
N HIS A 36 -8.53 -1.70 -6.29
CA HIS A 36 -8.98 -1.47 -4.93
C HIS A 36 -8.69 -0.01 -4.51
N PRO A 37 -9.68 0.66 -3.87
CA PRO A 37 -9.54 2.06 -3.49
C PRO A 37 -8.36 2.23 -2.53
N ILE A 38 -7.66 3.36 -2.65
CA ILE A 38 -6.68 3.78 -1.64
C ILE A 38 -7.45 4.25 -0.41
N ARG A 39 -6.99 3.82 0.75
CA ARG A 39 -7.40 4.39 2.03
C ARG A 39 -6.19 4.78 2.85
N GLU A 40 -6.41 5.75 3.72
CA GLU A 40 -5.43 6.13 4.73
C GLU A 40 -5.42 5.09 5.87
N VAL A 41 -4.26 4.95 6.50
CA VAL A 41 -4.00 4.01 7.58
C VAL A 41 -3.44 4.79 8.76
N SER A 42 -4.16 4.73 9.87
CA SER A 42 -3.74 5.28 11.16
C SER A 42 -2.61 4.45 11.76
N GLU A 43 -1.84 5.04 12.68
CA GLU A 43 -0.76 4.34 13.40
C GLU A 43 -1.23 3.09 14.17
N GLU A 44 -2.46 3.09 14.68
CA GLU A 44 -3.03 1.92 15.36
C GLU A 44 -3.28 0.75 14.39
N GLU A 45 -3.61 1.05 13.14
CA GLU A 45 -3.87 0.05 12.11
C GLU A 45 -2.55 -0.47 11.51
N THR A 46 -1.51 0.37 11.44
CA THR A 46 -0.17 -0.09 11.01
C THR A 46 0.41 -1.12 11.96
N ALA A 47 0.01 -1.15 13.24
CA ALA A 47 0.40 -2.19 14.20
C ALA A 47 -0.11 -3.60 13.82
N LYS A 48 -1.16 -3.69 13.00
CA LYS A 48 -1.76 -4.96 12.54
C LYS A 48 -1.39 -5.30 11.10
N MET A 49 -0.69 -4.41 10.40
CA MET A 49 -0.36 -4.52 8.99
C MET A 49 1.15 -4.68 8.80
N ARG A 50 1.57 -5.08 7.60
CA ARG A 50 2.99 -5.23 7.28
C ARG A 50 3.53 -3.92 6.66
N PRO A 51 4.65 -3.37 7.14
CA PRO A 51 5.26 -2.22 6.46
C PRO A 51 5.78 -2.63 5.09
N CYS A 52 5.59 -1.78 4.09
CA CYS A 52 6.24 -1.96 2.80
C CYS A 52 7.76 -1.76 2.95
N THR A 53 8.53 -2.82 2.73
CA THR A 53 10.00 -2.79 2.84
C THR A 53 10.68 -1.87 1.83
N THR A 54 9.98 -1.41 0.79
CA THR A 54 10.56 -0.52 -0.24
C THR A 54 10.48 0.96 0.12
N CYS A 55 9.39 1.42 0.75
CA CYS A 55 9.25 2.84 1.15
C CYS A 55 9.31 3.06 2.66
N LEU A 56 9.18 2.00 3.45
CA LEU A 56 9.22 2.01 4.92
C LEU A 56 10.25 1.04 5.50
N GLY A 57 10.94 0.25 4.66
CA GLY A 57 12.06 -0.54 5.09
C GLY A 57 13.24 0.37 5.39
N GLU A 58 13.43 0.68 6.67
CA GLU A 58 14.69 1.18 7.19
C GLU A 58 15.76 0.10 6.95
N THR A 59 16.92 0.53 6.44
CA THR A 59 18.15 -0.29 6.41
C THR A 59 18.76 -0.29 7.80
#